data_AF-A0A9E0PIP8-F1
#
_entry.id   AF-A0A9E0PIP8-F1
#
_cell.length_a   1.000
_cell.length_b   1.000
_cell.length_c   1.000
_cell.angle_alpha   90.00
_cell.angle_beta   90.00
_cell.angle_gamma   90.00
#
_symmetry.space_group_name_H-M   'P 1'
#
loop_
_entity.id
_entity.type
_entity.pdbx_description
1 polymer ?
#
loop_
_entity_poly.entity_id
_entity_poly.type
_entity_poly.pdbx_seq_one_letter_code
_entity_poly.pdbx_strand_id
1 'polypeptide(L)'
;MPAHQWLLFIAAGVLLNLTPGPDVFFIIAHAARRGVRAGVVAALGISAGCCVHVLAAAVGVSALVAASATAFGVLKWLGAIYLVYVG
;
A
#
# COMPACT_ATOMS: atom_id res chain seq x y z
N MET A 1 13.35 -11.43 16.26
CA MET A 1 12.49 -10.24 16.28
C MET A 1 11.95 -10.08 17.70
N PRO A 2 12.45 -9.13 18.50
CA PRO A 2 11.95 -8.87 19.86
C PRO A 2 10.45 -8.50 19.90
N ALA A 3 9.76 -8.84 21.00
CA ALA A 3 8.29 -8.75 21.13
C ALA A 3 7.70 -7.36 20.86
N HIS A 4 8.45 -6.29 21.18
CA HIS A 4 8.01 -4.92 20.91
C HIS A 4 7.85 -4.61 19.41
N GLN A 5 8.63 -5.23 18.53
CA GLN A 5 8.51 -5.04 17.07
C GLN A 5 7.22 -5.65 16.55
N TRP A 6 6.84 -6.82 17.05
CA TRP A 6 5.57 -7.45 16.71
C TRP A 6 4.38 -6.61 17.16
N LEU A 7 4.43 -6.07 18.38
CA LEU A 7 3.39 -5.18 18.89
C LEU A 7 3.25 -3.92 18.05
N LEU A 8 4.36 -3.27 17.69
CA LEU A 8 4.35 -2.08 16.82
C LEU A 8 3.82 -2.40 15.42
N PHE A 9 4.22 -3.54 14.84
CA PHE A 9 3.73 -3.98 13.53
C PHE A 9 2.21 -4.23 13.55
N ILE A 10 1.71 -4.95 14.56
CA ILE A 10 0.28 -5.21 14.71
C ILE A 10 -0.49 -3.91 14.92
N ALA A 11 -0.02 -3.03 15.80
CA ALA A 11 -0.67 -1.74 16.06
C ALA A 11 -0.75 -0.89 14.80
N ALA A 12 0.37 -0.71 14.08
CA ALA A 12 0.42 0.02 12.83
C ALA A 12 -0.47 -0.62 11.75
N GLY A 13 -0.45 -1.96 11.64
CA GLY A 13 -1.28 -2.71 10.70
C GLY A 13 -2.78 -2.52 10.97
N VAL A 14 -3.20 -2.55 12.22
CA VAL A 14 -4.59 -2.30 12.63
C VAL A 14 -5.00 -0.86 12.29
N LEU A 15 -4.19 0.14 12.65
CA LEU A 15 -4.44 1.55 12.32
C LEU A 15 -4.60 1.78 10.81
N LEU A 16 -3.71 1.21 10.00
CA LEU A 16 -3.75 1.36 8.55
C LEU A 16 -4.93 0.62 7.90
N ASN A 17 -5.37 -0.51 8.45
CA ASN A 17 -6.52 -1.26 7.92
C ASN A 17 -7.88 -0.70 8.35
N LEU A 18 -7.94 0.06 9.45
CA LEU A 18 -9.18 0.65 9.96
C LEU A 18 -9.72 1.77 9.07
N THR A 19 -8.84 2.48 8.37
CA THR A 19 -9.23 3.55 7.46
C THR A 19 -9.56 2.95 6.10
N PRO A 20 -10.84 2.86 5.68
CA PRO A 20 -11.16 2.41 4.33
C PRO A 20 -10.45 3.31 3.32
N GLY A 21 -9.57 2.72 2.52
CA GLY A 21 -8.75 3.45 1.57
C GLY A 21 -9.57 4.08 0.43
N PRO A 22 -8.97 5.00 -0.35
CA PRO A 22 -9.62 5.62 -1.51
C PRO A 22 -10.12 4.60 -2.54
N ASP A 23 -9.44 3.46 -2.67
CA ASP A 23 -9.84 2.35 -3.54
C ASP A 23 -11.21 1.77 -3.17
N VAL A 24 -11.45 1.55 -1.87
CA VAL A 24 -12.71 1.01 -1.36
C VAL A 24 -13.84 2.01 -1.61
N PHE A 25 -13.59 3.30 -1.35
CA PHE A 25 -14.55 4.37 -1.66
C PHE A 25 -14.86 4.44 -3.16
N PHE A 26 -13.86 4.30 -4.02
CA PHE A 26 -14.04 4.32 -5.47
C PHE A 26 -14.94 3.16 -5.94
N ILE A 27 -14.69 1.95 -5.45
CA ILE A 27 -15.49 0.76 -5.76
C ILE A 27 -16.93 0.96 -5.30
N ILE A 28 -17.14 1.42 -4.06
CA ILE A 28 -18.48 1.67 -3.51
C ILE A 28 -19.20 2.75 -4.32
N ALA A 29 -18.54 3.87 -4.66
CA ALA A 29 -19.12 4.94 -5.46
C ALA A 29 -19.52 4.46 -6.86
N HIS A 30 -18.70 3.61 -7.49
CA HIS A 30 -19.01 3.03 -8.80
C HIS A 30 -20.15 2.01 -8.71
N ALA A 31 -20.16 1.17 -7.68
CA ALA A 31 -21.23 0.22 -7.43
C ALA A 31 -22.58 0.92 -7.16
N ALA A 32 -22.57 1.99 -6.36
CA ALA A 32 -23.76 2.76 -6.02
C ALA A 32 -24.34 3.50 -7.23
N ARG A 33 -23.50 4.03 -8.12
CA ARG A 33 -23.95 4.83 -9.28
C ARG A 33 -24.31 4.00 -10.52
N ARG A 34 -23.63 2.87 -10.74
CA ARG A 34 -23.72 2.07 -11.98
C ARG A 34 -24.05 0.59 -11.74
N GLY A 35 -24.37 0.22 -10.50
CA GLY A 35 -24.72 -1.13 -10.11
C GLY A 35 -23.52 -2.02 -9.75
N VAL A 36 -23.81 -3.14 -9.10
CA VAL A 36 -22.80 -4.07 -8.54
C VAL A 36 -21.78 -4.53 -9.58
N ARG A 37 -22.20 -4.79 -10.82
CA ARG A 37 -21.29 -5.19 -11.91
C ARG A 37 -20.21 -4.14 -12.18
N ALA A 38 -20.56 -2.85 -12.13
CA ALA A 38 -19.58 -1.78 -12.34
C ALA A 38 -18.57 -1.71 -11.18
N GLY A 39 -19.03 -1.98 -9.95
CA GLY A 39 -18.16 -2.13 -8.78
C GLY A 39 -17.17 -3.30 -8.91
N VAL A 40 -17.62 -4.45 -9.40
CA VAL A 40 -16.75 -5.62 -9.64
C VAL A 40 -15.67 -5.32 -10.69
N VAL A 41 -16.04 -4.67 -11.79
CA VAL A 41 -15.07 -4.27 -12.83
C VAL A 41 -14.06 -3.26 -12.28
N ALA A 42 -14.52 -2.28 -11.48
CA ALA A 42 -13.63 -1.33 -10.79
C ALA A 42 -12.66 -2.06 -9.85
N ALA A 43 -13.14 -3.00 -9.04
CA ALA A 43 -12.31 -3.79 -8.14
C ALA A 43 -11.26 -4.61 -8.89
N LEU A 44 -11.64 -5.29 -9.99
CA LEU A 44 -10.70 -6.05 -10.82
C LEU A 44 -9.64 -5.15 -11.46
N GLY A 45 -10.03 -3.96 -11.94
CA GLY A 45 -9.10 -2.97 -12.49
C GLY A 45 -8.09 -2.49 -11.46
N ILE A 46 -8.56 -2.16 -10.25
CA ILE A 46 -7.69 -1.75 -9.13
C ILE A 46 -6.75 -2.90 -8.76
N SER A 47 -7.27 -4.12 -8.58
CA SER A 47 -6.43 -5.29 -8.23
C SER A 47 -5.36 -5.57 -9.29
N ALA A 48 -5.71 -5.50 -10.58
CA ALA A 48 -4.73 -5.69 -11.66
C ALA A 48 -3.64 -4.60 -11.64
N GLY A 49 -4.05 -3.33 -11.46
CA GLY A 49 -3.11 -2.22 -11.30
C GLY A 49 -2.19 -2.38 -10.10
N CYS A 50 -2.74 -2.78 -8.95
CA CYS A 50 -1.99 -3.07 -7.74
C CYS A 50 -0.98 -4.19 -7.95
N CYS A 51 -1.34 -5.28 -8.65
CA CYS A 51 -0.39 -6.35 -8.98
C CYS A 51 0.80 -5.82 -9.78
N VAL A 52 0.55 -5.03 -10.83
CA VAL A 52 1.63 -4.44 -11.65
C VAL A 52 2.49 -3.49 -10.82
N HIS A 53 1.87 -2.63 -10.02
CA HIS A 53 2.57 -1.69 -9.15
C HIS A 53 3.46 -2.41 -8.11
N VAL A 54 2.91 -3.42 -7.43
CA VAL A 54 3.65 -4.21 -6.43
C VAL A 54 4.82 -4.95 -7.07
N LEU A 55 4.64 -5.53 -8.25
CA LEU A 55 5.74 -6.19 -8.97
C LEU A 55 6.83 -5.19 -9.37
N ALA A 56 6.45 -4.03 -9.91
CA ALA A 56 7.41 -2.98 -10.25
C ALA A 56 8.17 -2.47 -9.02
N ALA A 57 7.45 -2.24 -7.90
CA ALA A 57 8.05 -1.83 -6.64
C ALA A 57 8.98 -2.90 -6.06
N ALA A 58 8.58 -4.17 -6.07
CA ALA A 58 9.41 -5.28 -5.59
C ALA A 58 10.71 -5.38 -6.39
N VAL A 59 10.62 -5.40 -7.72
CA VAL A 59 11.81 -5.44 -8.60
C VAL A 59 12.69 -4.21 -8.39
N GLY A 60 12.09 -3.01 -8.36
CA GLY A 60 12.82 -1.75 -8.19
C GLY A 60 13.53 -1.62 -6.84
N VAL A 61 12.84 -1.95 -5.74
CA VAL A 61 13.43 -1.92 -4.40
C VAL A 61 14.50 -3.00 -4.24
N SER A 62 14.29 -4.21 -4.77
CA SER A 62 15.32 -5.25 -4.78
C SER A 62 16.57 -4.82 -5.56
N ALA A 63 16.40 -4.20 -6.72
CA ALA A 63 17.52 -3.64 -7.49
C ALA A 63 18.24 -2.53 -6.72
N LEU A 64 17.50 -1.65 -6.04
CA LEU A 64 18.08 -0.57 -5.24
C LEU A 64 18.90 -1.11 -4.06
N VAL A 65 18.39 -2.13 -3.37
CA VAL A 65 19.10 -2.83 -2.29
C VAL A 65 20.39 -3.46 -2.80
N ALA A 66 20.38 -4.07 -3.98
CA ALA A 66 21.57 -4.65 -4.59
C ALA A 66 22.60 -3.59 -5.05
N ALA A 67 22.14 -2.42 -5.46
CA ALA A 67 22.99 -1.35 -5.97
C ALA A 67 23.63 -0.49 -4.87
N SER A 68 22.88 -0.08 -3.83
CA SER A 68 23.41 0.79 -2.78
C SER A 68 22.63 0.74 -1.47
N ALA A 69 23.33 0.43 -0.37
CA ALA A 69 22.79 0.48 0.98
C ALA A 69 22.36 1.91 1.40
N THR A 70 23.10 2.93 0.98
CA THR A 70 22.79 4.34 1.30
C THR A 70 21.50 4.79 0.62
N ALA A 71 21.32 4.46 -0.66
CA ALA A 71 20.11 4.83 -1.39
C ALA A 71 18.86 4.15 -0.82
N PHE A 72 18.96 2.87 -0.44
CA PHE A 72 17.89 2.19 0.28
C PHE A 72 17.61 2.81 1.66
N GLY A 73 18.65 3.22 2.38
CA GLY A 73 18.52 3.95 3.65
C GLY A 73 17.72 5.26 3.51
N VAL A 74 18.02 6.05 2.48
CA VAL A 74 17.28 7.28 2.16
C VAL A 74 15.81 6.96 1.84
N LEU A 75 15.56 5.96 0.98
CA LEU A 75 14.21 5.54 0.63
C LEU A 75 13.39 5.13 1.86
N LYS A 76 14.00 4.41 2.81
CA LYS A 76 13.33 4.03 4.07
C LYS A 76 12.89 5.25 4.89
N TRP A 77 13.77 6.24 5.05
CA TRP A 77 13.45 7.46 5.80
C TRP A 77 12.40 8.31 5.08
N LEU A 78 12.48 8.42 3.75
CA LEU A 78 11.45 9.09 2.96
C LEU A 78 10.09 8.42 3.12
N GLY A 79 10.04 7.08 3.07
CA GLY A 79 8.82 6.32 3.32
C GLY A 79 8.24 6.55 4.72
N ALA A 80 9.10 6.58 5.75
CA ALA A 80 8.67 6.87 7.11
C ALA A 80 8.09 8.28 7.26
N ILE A 81 8.76 9.30 6.70
CA ILE A 81 8.27 10.69 6.69
C ILE A 81 6.93 10.77 5.96
N TYR A 82 6.81 10.11 4.80
CA TYR A 82 5.58 10.08 4.03
C TYR A 82 4.43 9.45 4.82
N LEU A 83 4.67 8.35 5.53
CA LEU A 83 3.65 7.74 6.39
C LEU A 83 3.27 8.62 7.59
N VAL A 84 4.18 9.44 8.12
CA VAL A 84 3.83 10.44 9.15
C VAL A 84 3.00 11.59 8.57
N TYR A 85 3.27 11.97 7.31
CA TYR A 85 2.52 13.03 6.62
C TYR A 85 1.11 12.59 6.21
N VAL A 86 0.98 11.38 5.65
CA VAL A 86 -0.31 10.77 5.29
C VAL A 86 -1.02 10.21 6.53
N GLY A 87 -0.28 10.04 7.62
CA GLY A 87 -0.74 9.60 8.94
C GLY A 87 -1.99 10.31 9.39
#